data_AF-A0A0G1M496-F1
#
_entry.id   AF-A0A0G1M496-F1
#
_cell.length_a   1.000
_cell.length_b   1.000
_cell.length_c   1.000
_cell.angle_alpha   90.00
_cell.angle_beta   90.00
_cell.angle_gamma   90.00
#
_symmetry.space_group_name_H-M   'P 1'
#
loop_
_entity.id
_entity.type
_entity.pdbx_description
1 polymer ?
#
loop_
_entity_poly.entity_id
_entity_poly.type
_entity_poly.pdbx_seq_one_letter_code
_entity_poly.pdbx_strand_id
1 'polypeptide(L)'
;MRSLRILLVIFVPLISIPFLIYFYLFVWITSIDGYPYYYRDKLGVIYTNEATGCFDICFIPVYRKLSGVDTKSFAVLHTKGGRSTPYAKDKYRVYYDAKPIQNADAVSFILIDDTFSKDKNTYYVYGTEIKEFLKGIDPNLVLDNKHQVQLIEIGYNPPFFFKIQNNNHVYKVYYVLDQKIEQIN
;
A
#
# COMPACT_ATOMS: atom_id res chain seq x y z
N MET A 1 36.32 45.65 15.99
CA MET A 1 36.17 44.42 16.82
C MET A 1 34.84 44.35 17.61
N ARG A 2 34.31 45.44 18.18
CA ARG A 2 33.01 45.42 18.92
C ARG A 2 31.78 45.13 18.04
N SER A 3 31.70 45.69 16.83
CA SER A 3 30.58 45.48 15.89
C SER A 3 30.48 44.04 15.38
N LEU A 4 31.61 43.39 15.12
CA LEU A 4 31.67 41.97 14.67
C LEU A 4 31.19 41.00 15.77
N ARG A 5 31.44 41.33 17.05
CA ARG A 5 30.93 40.55 18.19
C ARG A 5 29.40 40.68 18.35
N ILE A 6 28.84 41.85 18.08
CA ILE A 6 27.37 42.06 18.14
C ILE A 6 26.68 41.29 17.01
N LEU A 7 27.27 41.27 15.81
CA LEU A 7 26.78 40.48 14.68
C LEU A 7 26.72 38.99 15.04
N LEU A 8 27.79 38.44 15.63
CA LEU A 8 27.87 37.03 16.01
C LEU A 8 26.92 36.64 17.15
N VAL A 9 26.69 37.52 18.14
CA VAL A 9 25.87 37.20 19.31
C VAL A 9 24.37 37.34 19.02
N ILE A 10 23.97 38.21 18.09
CA ILE A 10 22.55 38.46 17.79
C ILE A 10 22.11 37.72 16.54
N PHE A 11 22.84 37.78 15.43
CA PHE A 11 22.37 37.23 14.15
C PHE A 11 22.52 35.71 14.05
N VAL A 12 23.54 35.12 14.68
CA VAL A 12 23.75 33.67 14.66
C VAL A 12 22.59 32.91 15.33
N PRO A 13 22.16 33.23 16.57
CA PRO A 13 20.99 32.59 17.16
C PRO A 13 19.69 32.92 16.43
N LEU A 14 19.56 34.11 15.83
CA LEU A 14 18.36 34.48 15.07
C LEU A 14 18.11 33.55 13.87
N ILE A 15 19.18 33.03 13.25
CA ILE A 15 19.10 32.12 12.09
C ILE A 15 19.16 30.65 12.53
N SER A 16 19.99 30.32 13.54
CA SER A 16 20.18 28.93 13.96
C SER A 16 19.04 28.39 14.82
N ILE A 17 18.35 29.23 15.60
CA ILE A 17 17.22 28.80 16.43
C ILE A 17 16.02 28.35 15.56
N PRO A 18 15.58 29.10 14.53
CA PRO A 18 14.55 28.61 13.62
C PRO A 18 14.98 27.36 12.84
N PHE A 19 16.26 27.22 12.48
CA PHE A 19 16.78 26.03 11.81
C PHE A 19 16.83 24.81 12.74
N LEU A 20 17.22 24.98 14.00
CA LEU A 20 17.21 23.94 15.02
C LEU A 20 15.78 23.58 15.45
N ILE A 21 14.88 24.57 15.52
CA ILE A 21 13.45 24.35 15.73
C ILE A 21 12.87 23.62 14.52
N TYR A 22 13.19 24.04 13.31
CA TYR A 22 12.81 23.32 12.09
C TYR A 22 13.33 21.89 12.12
N PHE A 23 14.60 21.65 12.45
CA PHE A 23 15.20 20.31 12.54
C PHE A 23 14.64 19.46 13.70
N TYR A 24 14.26 20.09 14.82
CA TYR A 24 13.59 19.44 15.94
C TYR A 24 12.12 19.12 15.64
N LEU A 25 11.45 19.99 14.86
CA LEU A 25 10.06 19.86 14.40
C LEU A 25 9.93 19.07 13.08
N PHE A 26 11.00 18.90 12.31
CA PHE A 26 11.15 17.92 11.23
C PHE A 26 11.52 16.58 11.87
N VAL A 27 10.59 16.18 12.73
CA VAL A 27 10.23 14.85 13.14
C VAL A 27 10.84 13.81 12.21
N TRP A 28 11.72 13.00 12.79
CA TRP A 28 12.30 11.84 12.15
C TRP A 28 11.16 10.89 11.75
N ILE A 29 10.76 10.98 10.48
CA ILE A 29 9.83 10.04 9.84
C ILE A 29 10.64 8.77 9.58
N THR A 30 10.21 7.65 10.17
CA THR A 30 10.89 6.36 10.04
C THR A 30 9.99 5.36 9.33
N SER A 31 10.58 4.48 8.51
CA SER A 31 9.82 3.38 7.91
C SER A 31 9.23 2.48 8.98
N ILE A 32 8.00 2.04 8.77
CA ILE A 32 7.36 1.03 9.61
C ILE A 32 7.94 -0.33 9.22
N ASP A 33 8.40 -1.09 10.21
CA ASP A 33 9.02 -2.41 10.05
C ASP A 33 10.26 -2.44 9.14
N GLY A 34 10.88 -1.29 8.85
CA GLY A 34 12.06 -1.18 7.98
C GLY A 34 11.76 -1.13 6.47
N TYR A 35 10.49 -0.99 6.07
CA TYR A 35 10.06 -1.10 4.68
C TYR A 35 9.62 0.22 4.03
N PRO A 36 9.80 0.39 2.71
CA PRO A 36 9.65 1.70 2.04
C PRO A 36 8.19 2.08 1.69
N TYR A 37 7.18 1.41 2.23
CA TYR A 37 5.78 1.67 1.90
C TYR A 37 5.10 2.67 2.83
N TYR A 38 5.28 2.47 4.14
CA TYR A 38 4.63 3.28 5.16
C TYR A 38 5.65 3.77 6.16
N TYR A 39 5.43 5.00 6.62
CA TYR A 39 6.31 5.67 7.55
C TYR A 39 5.50 6.21 8.72
N ARG A 40 6.15 6.33 9.87
CA ARG A 40 5.55 6.85 11.10
C ARG A 40 6.45 7.93 11.67
N ASP A 41 5.80 8.99 12.13
CA ASP A 41 6.44 10.10 12.81
C ASP A 41 6.44 9.87 14.34
N LYS A 42 7.10 10.73 15.13
CA LYS A 42 7.15 10.56 16.60
C LYS A 42 5.80 10.70 17.31
N LEU A 43 4.82 11.32 16.65
CA LEU A 43 3.45 11.49 17.16
C LEU A 43 2.53 10.34 16.73
N GLY A 44 3.03 9.37 15.96
CA GLY A 44 2.28 8.24 15.45
C GLY A 44 1.50 8.52 14.16
N VAL A 45 1.67 9.68 13.54
CA VAL A 45 1.04 10.01 12.26
C VAL A 45 1.65 9.12 11.17
N ILE A 46 0.78 8.58 10.30
CA ILE A 46 1.17 7.66 9.23
C ILE A 46 1.34 8.43 7.92
N TYR A 47 2.41 8.09 7.19
CA TYR A 47 2.77 8.65 5.91
C TYR A 47 3.05 7.54 4.89
N THR A 48 2.94 7.88 3.61
CA THR A 48 3.43 7.07 2.49
C THR A 48 4.48 7.87 1.73
N ASN A 49 5.40 7.17 1.07
CA ASN A 49 6.28 7.82 0.09
C ASN A 49 5.44 8.22 -1.13
N GLU A 50 5.63 9.44 -1.62
CA GLU A 50 5.02 9.93 -2.84
C GLU A 50 6.12 10.06 -3.90
N ALA A 51 6.19 9.09 -4.81
CA ALA A 51 7.21 9.06 -5.86
C ALA A 51 7.05 10.18 -6.92
N THR A 52 5.97 10.97 -6.88
CA THR A 52 5.60 11.92 -7.94
C THR A 52 6.35 13.27 -7.87
N GLY A 53 7.56 13.29 -7.30
CA GLY A 53 8.34 14.50 -7.06
C GLY A 53 9.77 14.48 -7.56
N CYS A 54 10.16 13.67 -8.56
CA CYS A 54 11.49 13.84 -9.18
C CYS A 54 11.42 14.81 -10.38
N PHE A 55 11.51 16.11 -10.08
CA PHE A 55 12.30 17.02 -10.92
C PHE A 55 13.77 16.75 -10.54
N ASP A 56 14.43 15.85 -11.26
CA ASP A 56 15.88 15.54 -11.27
C ASP A 56 16.67 15.39 -9.94
N ILE A 57 16.04 15.42 -8.77
CA ILE A 57 16.72 15.33 -7.47
C ILE A 57 15.99 14.32 -6.58
N CYS A 58 16.21 13.03 -6.83
CA CYS A 58 15.66 11.94 -6.01
C CYS A 58 16.34 11.78 -4.62
N PHE A 59 16.96 12.86 -4.11
CA PHE A 59 17.67 12.88 -2.82
C PHE A 59 16.79 13.28 -1.62
N ILE A 60 15.58 13.81 -1.85
CA ILE A 60 14.67 14.21 -0.77
C ILE A 60 13.39 13.37 -0.84
N PRO A 61 13.15 12.45 0.10
CA PRO A 61 11.90 11.70 0.13
C PRO A 61 10.73 12.65 0.41
N VAL A 62 9.70 12.59 -0.44
CA VAL A 62 8.45 13.32 -0.23
C VAL A 62 7.46 12.39 0.47
N TYR A 63 7.00 12.80 1.64
CA TYR A 63 6.05 12.02 2.43
C TYR A 63 4.66 12.65 2.37
N ARG A 64 3.68 11.86 1.95
CA ARG A 64 2.26 12.25 2.00
C ARG A 64 1.62 11.67 3.25
N LYS A 65 1.01 12.53 4.07
CA LYS A 65 0.23 12.11 5.23
C LYS A 65 -0.97 11.27 4.79
N LEU A 66 -1.14 10.10 5.37
CA LEU A 66 -2.28 9.23 5.12
C LEU A 66 -3.46 9.66 6.01
N SER A 67 -4.52 10.18 5.39
CA SER A 67 -5.65 10.78 6.10
C SER A 67 -6.72 9.75 6.50
N GLY A 68 -7.40 10.00 7.63
CA GLY A 68 -8.52 9.16 8.10
C GLY A 68 -8.12 7.81 8.70
N VAL A 69 -6.82 7.55 8.87
CA VAL A 69 -6.26 6.32 9.46
C VAL A 69 -6.44 6.31 10.97
N ASP A 70 -6.82 5.17 11.53
CA ASP A 70 -6.69 4.91 12.96
C ASP A 70 -5.22 4.56 13.27
N THR A 71 -4.43 5.57 13.60
CA THR A 71 -2.97 5.46 13.81
C THR A 71 -2.59 4.46 14.89
N LYS A 72 -3.46 4.26 15.91
CA LYS A 72 -3.21 3.36 17.03
C LYS A 72 -3.27 1.89 16.65
N SER A 73 -4.16 1.52 15.71
CA SER A 73 -4.31 0.15 15.23
C SER A 73 -3.65 -0.12 13.88
N PHE A 74 -3.00 0.89 13.29
CA PHE A 74 -2.34 0.75 12.00
C PHE A 74 -1.18 -0.23 12.04
N ALA A 75 -1.22 -1.22 11.15
CA ALA A 75 -0.19 -2.24 10.99
C ALA A 75 0.08 -2.52 9.50
N VAL A 76 1.36 -2.63 9.14
CA VAL A 76 1.77 -3.12 7.82
C VAL A 76 1.57 -4.64 7.79
N LEU A 77 1.06 -5.14 6.66
CA LEU A 77 0.85 -6.57 6.46
C LEU A 77 2.07 -7.17 5.76
N HIS A 78 2.49 -8.33 6.24
CA HIS A 78 3.64 -9.07 5.73
C HIS A 78 3.19 -10.41 5.18
N THR A 79 3.84 -10.90 4.13
CA THR A 79 3.62 -12.28 3.71
C THR A 79 4.20 -13.25 4.74
N LYS A 80 3.81 -14.54 4.68
CA LYS A 80 4.33 -15.58 5.60
C LYS A 80 5.86 -15.69 5.62
N GLY A 81 6.55 -15.25 4.57
CA GLY A 81 8.02 -15.19 4.50
C GLY A 81 8.64 -13.92 5.09
N GLY A 82 7.87 -13.05 5.73
CA GLY A 82 8.36 -11.78 6.28
C GLY A 82 8.80 -10.78 5.20
N ARG A 83 8.27 -10.89 3.98
CA ARG A 83 8.58 -9.93 2.91
C ARG A 83 7.68 -8.71 3.03
N SER A 84 8.30 -7.56 2.78
CA SER A 84 7.65 -6.25 2.63
C SER A 84 6.48 -6.30 1.67
N THR A 85 5.34 -5.70 2.02
CA THR A 85 4.23 -5.52 1.08
C THR A 85 3.63 -4.12 1.15
N PRO A 86 3.00 -3.63 0.06
CA PRO A 86 2.27 -2.37 0.07
C PRO A 86 0.94 -2.46 0.84
N TYR A 87 0.59 -3.62 1.41
CA TYR A 87 -0.62 -3.79 2.18
C TYR A 87 -0.46 -3.30 3.62
N ALA A 88 -1.49 -2.63 4.12
CA ALA A 88 -1.61 -2.29 5.53
C ALA A 88 -3.08 -2.37 5.95
N LYS A 89 -3.34 -2.37 7.25
CA LYS A 89 -4.68 -2.27 7.79
C LYS A 89 -4.69 -1.44 9.05
N ASP A 90 -5.84 -0.83 9.32
CA ASP A 90 -6.21 -0.41 10.67
C ASP A 90 -7.44 -1.23 11.11
N LYS A 91 -8.02 -0.91 12.27
CA LYS A 91 -9.19 -1.63 12.79
C LYS A 91 -10.47 -1.47 11.94
N TYR A 92 -10.50 -0.53 11.00
CA TYR A 92 -11.66 -0.21 10.17
C TYR A 92 -11.46 -0.46 8.67
N ARG A 93 -10.22 -0.33 8.17
CA ARG A 93 -9.91 -0.32 6.74
C ARG A 93 -8.68 -1.14 6.43
N VAL A 94 -8.65 -1.61 5.19
CA VAL A 94 -7.47 -2.21 4.57
C VAL A 94 -6.98 -1.26 3.49
N TYR A 95 -5.68 -1.18 3.33
CA TYR A 95 -4.99 -0.32 2.39
C TYR A 95 -4.11 -1.16 1.47
N TYR A 96 -4.06 -0.79 0.19
CA TYR A 96 -3.06 -1.23 -0.76
C TYR A 96 -2.42 0.03 -1.37
N ASP A 97 -1.09 0.13 -1.29
CA ASP A 97 -0.34 1.29 -1.79
C ASP A 97 -0.92 2.64 -1.30
N ALA A 98 -1.15 2.71 0.01
CA ALA A 98 -1.74 3.86 0.70
C ALA A 98 -3.14 4.28 0.21
N LYS A 99 -3.84 3.44 -0.57
CA LYS A 99 -5.23 3.63 -0.97
C LYS A 99 -6.12 2.65 -0.22
N PRO A 100 -7.23 3.11 0.39
CA PRO A 100 -8.17 2.20 1.05
C PRO A 100 -8.81 1.27 0.00
N ILE A 101 -8.83 -0.02 0.30
CA ILE A 101 -9.56 -1.02 -0.49
C ILE A 101 -11.03 -0.88 -0.14
N GLN A 102 -11.86 -0.58 -1.14
CA GLN A 102 -13.28 -0.37 -0.92
C GLN A 102 -13.97 -1.68 -0.49
N ASN A 103 -14.88 -1.59 0.47
CA ASN A 103 -15.69 -2.70 1.00
C ASN A 103 -14.90 -3.86 1.63
N ALA A 104 -13.58 -3.77 1.78
CA ALA A 104 -12.79 -4.79 2.45
C ALA A 104 -13.13 -4.86 3.94
N ASP A 105 -13.43 -6.07 4.41
CA ASP A 105 -13.63 -6.34 5.83
C ASP A 105 -12.28 -6.43 6.54
N ALA A 106 -11.88 -5.32 7.18
CA ALA A 106 -10.58 -5.23 7.84
C ALA A 106 -10.37 -6.29 8.92
N VAL A 107 -11.42 -6.76 9.59
CA VAL A 107 -11.29 -7.75 10.68
C VAL A 107 -10.86 -9.12 10.13
N SER A 108 -11.49 -9.59 9.06
CA SER A 108 -11.25 -10.90 8.44
C SER A 108 -10.20 -10.90 7.33
N PHE A 109 -9.62 -9.75 6.99
CA PHE A 109 -8.64 -9.63 5.92
C PHE A 109 -7.36 -10.43 6.19
N ILE A 110 -6.97 -11.24 5.20
CA ILE A 110 -5.81 -12.12 5.21
C ILE A 110 -5.01 -11.87 3.91
N LEU A 111 -3.72 -11.58 4.08
CA LEU A 111 -2.76 -11.52 2.99
C LEU A 111 -2.29 -12.94 2.63
N ILE A 112 -2.44 -13.35 1.37
CA ILE A 112 -2.03 -14.67 0.88
C ILE A 112 -0.57 -14.60 0.43
N ASP A 113 -0.27 -13.66 -0.47
CA ASP A 113 1.06 -13.29 -0.93
C ASP A 113 1.09 -11.81 -1.36
N ASP A 114 2.12 -11.36 -2.06
CA ASP A 114 2.25 -9.94 -2.46
C ASP A 114 1.18 -9.51 -3.48
N THR A 115 0.56 -10.46 -4.18
CA THR A 115 -0.44 -10.24 -5.22
C THR A 115 -1.84 -10.48 -4.69
N PHE A 116 -2.04 -11.62 -4.02
CA PHE A 116 -3.35 -12.11 -3.60
C PHE A 116 -3.62 -11.86 -2.13
N SER A 117 -4.85 -11.48 -1.85
CA SER A 117 -5.40 -11.38 -0.50
C SER A 117 -6.88 -11.72 -0.50
N LYS A 118 -7.48 -11.88 0.68
CA LYS A 118 -8.90 -12.16 0.82
C LYS A 118 -9.46 -11.60 2.11
N ASP A 119 -10.77 -11.44 2.16
CA ASP A 119 -11.52 -11.30 3.39
C ASP A 119 -12.61 -12.39 3.47
N LYS A 120 -13.57 -12.25 4.38
CA LYS A 120 -14.70 -13.19 4.50
C LYS A 120 -15.68 -13.16 3.31
N ASN A 121 -15.63 -12.13 2.47
CA ASN A 121 -16.59 -11.87 1.40
C ASN A 121 -16.03 -12.24 0.02
N THR A 122 -14.75 -11.95 -0.23
CA THR A 122 -14.16 -12.05 -1.57
C THR A 122 -12.62 -12.12 -1.54
N TYR A 123 -12.03 -12.25 -2.74
CA TYR A 123 -10.59 -12.19 -2.99
C TYR A 123 -10.21 -10.85 -3.63
N TYR A 124 -8.95 -10.47 -3.48
CA TYR A 124 -8.37 -9.26 -4.06
C TYR A 124 -7.07 -9.59 -4.79
N VAL A 125 -6.84 -8.88 -5.90
CA VAL A 125 -5.61 -8.92 -6.69
C VAL A 125 -5.05 -7.50 -6.72
N TYR A 126 -3.86 -7.29 -6.15
CA TYR A 126 -3.26 -5.96 -5.98
C TYR A 126 -4.21 -4.92 -5.35
N GLY A 127 -4.96 -5.34 -4.33
CA GLY A 127 -5.96 -4.50 -3.66
C GLY A 127 -7.25 -4.25 -4.43
N THR A 128 -7.40 -4.76 -5.65
CA THR A 128 -8.65 -4.68 -6.44
C THR A 128 -9.50 -5.92 -6.20
N GLU A 129 -10.81 -5.75 -5.98
CA GLU A 129 -11.72 -6.89 -5.82
C GLU A 129 -11.64 -7.79 -7.07
N ILE A 130 -11.57 -9.11 -6.87
CA ILE A 130 -11.34 -10.06 -7.97
C ILE A 130 -12.35 -9.91 -9.12
N LYS A 131 -13.63 -9.62 -8.83
CA LYS A 131 -14.66 -9.40 -9.87
C LYS A 131 -14.37 -8.15 -10.70
N GLU A 132 -13.91 -7.07 -10.08
CA GLU A 132 -13.52 -5.84 -10.76
C GLU A 132 -12.23 -6.05 -11.58
N PHE A 133 -11.26 -6.75 -11.00
CA PHE A 133 -10.02 -7.11 -11.68
C PHE A 133 -10.29 -7.91 -12.96
N LEU A 134 -11.16 -8.92 -12.90
CA LEU A 134 -11.52 -9.74 -14.05
C LEU A 134 -12.26 -8.95 -15.14
N LYS A 135 -13.15 -8.04 -14.76
CA LYS A 135 -13.82 -7.13 -15.71
C LYS A 135 -12.85 -6.17 -16.38
N GLY A 136 -11.75 -5.80 -15.70
CA GLY A 136 -10.67 -5.02 -16.29
C GLY A 136 -9.93 -5.77 -17.41
N ILE A 137 -9.86 -7.11 -17.33
CA ILE A 137 -9.26 -7.96 -18.36
C ILE A 137 -10.26 -8.27 -19.48
N ASP A 138 -11.46 -8.70 -19.12
CA ASP A 138 -12.55 -8.98 -20.06
C ASP A 138 -13.87 -8.33 -19.57
N PRO A 139 -14.24 -7.16 -20.12
CA PRO A 139 -15.47 -6.46 -19.76
C PRO A 139 -16.75 -7.25 -20.06
N ASN A 140 -16.68 -8.25 -20.96
CA ASN A 140 -17.83 -9.07 -21.35
C ASN A 140 -17.96 -10.34 -20.51
N LEU A 141 -17.05 -10.59 -19.56
CA LEU A 141 -17.10 -11.74 -18.68
C LEU A 141 -18.39 -11.72 -17.83
N VAL A 142 -19.22 -12.74 -18.01
CA VAL A 142 -20.44 -12.95 -17.22
C VAL A 142 -20.14 -13.88 -16.06
N LEU A 143 -20.10 -13.31 -14.85
CA LEU A 143 -20.01 -14.08 -13.60
C LEU A 143 -21.37 -14.15 -12.92
N ASP A 144 -21.69 -15.29 -12.33
CA ASP A 144 -22.82 -15.44 -11.45
C ASP A 144 -22.61 -14.62 -10.18
N ASN A 145 -23.49 -13.64 -9.97
CA ASN A 145 -23.46 -12.76 -8.82
C ASN A 145 -23.99 -13.42 -7.53
N LYS A 146 -24.71 -14.54 -7.62
CA LYS A 146 -25.25 -15.27 -6.47
C LYS A 146 -24.15 -16.08 -5.75
N HIS A 147 -23.13 -16.51 -6.48
CA HIS A 147 -22.04 -17.31 -5.95
C HIS A 147 -20.77 -16.47 -5.78
N GLN A 148 -20.05 -16.71 -4.68
CA GLN A 148 -18.72 -16.12 -4.49
C GLN A 148 -17.74 -16.73 -5.50
N VAL A 149 -16.76 -15.92 -5.92
CA VAL A 149 -15.63 -16.40 -6.71
C VAL A 149 -14.66 -17.09 -5.76
N GLN A 150 -14.26 -18.32 -6.06
CA GLN A 150 -13.29 -19.07 -5.27
C GLN A 150 -11.96 -19.14 -6.02
N LEU A 151 -10.87 -18.78 -5.36
CA LEU A 151 -9.51 -18.98 -5.88
C LEU A 151 -9.10 -20.45 -5.66
N ILE A 152 -8.83 -21.17 -6.75
CA ILE A 152 -8.53 -22.62 -6.72
C ILE A 152 -7.02 -22.86 -6.71
N GLU A 153 -6.29 -22.17 -7.59
CA GLU A 153 -4.89 -22.45 -7.88
C GLU A 153 -4.16 -21.16 -8.25
N ILE A 154 -2.91 -21.02 -7.81
CA ILE A 154 -2.00 -19.96 -8.24
C ILE A 154 -0.78 -20.62 -8.88
N GLY A 155 -0.52 -20.29 -10.14
CA GLY A 155 0.65 -20.71 -10.90
C GLY A 155 1.74 -19.64 -10.84
N TYR A 156 2.82 -19.91 -10.11
CA TYR A 156 3.97 -19.01 -9.95
C TYR A 156 5.05 -19.16 -11.02
N ASN A 157 4.89 -20.09 -11.96
CA ASN A 157 5.83 -20.26 -13.08
C ASN A 157 5.31 -19.51 -14.31
N PRO A 158 6.17 -18.79 -15.05
CA PRO A 158 5.77 -18.15 -16.30
C PRO A 158 5.19 -19.16 -17.32
N PRO A 159 4.05 -18.85 -17.96
CA PRO A 159 3.23 -17.66 -17.75
C PRO A 159 2.45 -17.72 -16.42
N PHE A 160 2.56 -16.66 -15.62
CA PHE A 160 1.84 -16.55 -14.34
C PHE A 160 0.33 -16.59 -14.55
N PHE A 161 -0.34 -17.45 -13.79
CA PHE A 161 -1.79 -17.59 -13.87
C PHE A 161 -2.41 -17.84 -12.50
N PHE A 162 -3.72 -17.65 -12.40
CA PHE A 162 -4.50 -18.23 -11.32
C PHE A 162 -5.79 -18.83 -11.87
N LYS A 163 -6.35 -19.81 -11.18
CA LYS A 163 -7.65 -20.40 -11.50
C LYS A 163 -8.68 -19.97 -10.49
N ILE A 164 -9.86 -19.63 -10.99
CA ILE A 164 -11.02 -19.33 -10.17
C ILE A 164 -12.18 -20.24 -10.54
N GLN A 165 -13.05 -20.48 -9.58
CA GLN A 165 -14.35 -21.09 -9.78
C GLN A 165 -15.44 -20.05 -9.51
N ASN A 166 -16.42 -19.98 -10.40
CA ASN A 166 -17.67 -19.30 -10.16
C ASN A 166 -18.81 -20.21 -10.65
N ASN A 167 -19.62 -20.70 -9.71
CA ASN A 167 -20.60 -21.74 -9.96
C ASN A 167 -19.94 -23.01 -10.55
N ASN A 168 -20.41 -23.51 -11.70
CA ASN A 168 -19.87 -24.69 -12.39
C ASN A 168 -18.77 -24.36 -13.41
N HIS A 169 -18.37 -23.09 -13.51
CA HIS A 169 -17.36 -22.65 -14.47
C HIS A 169 -16.03 -22.43 -13.76
N VAL A 170 -14.97 -22.98 -14.34
CA VAL A 170 -13.59 -22.71 -13.95
C VAL A 170 -12.97 -21.82 -15.00
N TYR A 171 -12.28 -20.77 -14.56
CA TYR A 171 -11.55 -19.86 -15.42
C TYR A 171 -10.08 -19.87 -15.05
N LYS A 172 -9.21 -19.89 -16.05
CA LYS A 172 -7.77 -19.66 -15.90
C LYS A 172 -7.46 -18.26 -16.40
N VAL A 173 -6.80 -17.49 -15.55
CA VAL A 173 -6.56 -16.06 -15.74
C VAL A 173 -5.05 -15.85 -15.79
N TYR A 174 -4.56 -15.32 -16.90
CA TYR A 174 -3.19 -14.83 -17.02
C TYR A 174 -3.21 -13.33 -16.73
N TYR A 175 -2.28 -12.85 -15.89
CA TYR A 175 -2.42 -11.51 -15.29
C TYR A 175 -1.18 -10.60 -15.39
N VAL A 176 -0.12 -11.05 -16.07
CA VAL A 176 1.16 -10.31 -16.13
C VAL A 176 1.50 -9.79 -17.53
N LEU A 177 1.83 -10.65 -18.49
CA LEU A 177 2.30 -10.23 -19.82
C LEU A 177 1.15 -10.11 -20.83
N ASP A 178 0.41 -11.20 -21.03
CA ASP A 178 -0.76 -11.24 -21.91
C ASP A 178 -2.00 -11.51 -21.06
N GLN A 179 -2.61 -10.43 -20.55
CA GLN A 179 -3.78 -10.57 -19.70
C GLN A 179 -4.95 -11.14 -20.50
N LYS A 180 -5.43 -12.32 -20.10
CA LYS A 180 -6.57 -12.98 -20.73
C LYS A 180 -7.23 -13.97 -19.77
N ILE A 181 -8.48 -14.30 -20.08
CA ILE A 181 -9.30 -15.25 -19.32
C ILE A 181 -9.70 -16.39 -20.26
N GLU A 182 -9.44 -17.62 -19.83
CA GLU A 182 -9.82 -18.84 -20.54
C GLU A 182 -10.78 -19.64 -19.67
N GLN A 183 -11.99 -19.93 -20.17
CA GLN A 183 -12.90 -20.85 -19.50
C GLN A 183 -12.45 -22.29 -19.76
N ILE A 184 -12.25 -23.05 -18.68
CA ILE A 184 -11.82 -24.45 -18.71
C ILE A 184 -13.00 -25.27 -18.18
N ASN A 185 -13.80 -25.81 -19.09
CA ASN A 185 -14.87 -26.74 -18.75
C ASN A 185 -14.31 -28.11 -18.37
#